data_AF-Q8XM44-F1
#
_entry.id   AF-Q8XM44-F1
#
_cell.length_a   1.000
_cell.length_b   1.000
_cell.length_c   1.000
_cell.angle_alpha   90.00
_cell.angle_beta   90.00
_cell.angle_gamma   90.00
#
_symmetry.space_group_name_H-M   'P 1'
#
loop_
_entity.id
_entity.type
_entity.pdbx_description
1 polymer ?
#
loop_
_entity_poly.entity_id
_entity_poly.type
_entity_poly.pdbx_seq_one_letter_code
_entity_poly.pdbx_strand_id
1 'polypeptide(L)'
;MYMFKKKLSLLMATITIGSVLLGGVSTVSAAPRQKHKTVSEKIKEAEKTEGDKKLTVMVYADCDNNLEEYILNDIEEMKEGYKNNPNLNIIVLVDRIPGYSNDSKVLGSNFEDTRLYKIGENSAERISGKSEFPEITTTSNYEANMGDANTLKKFIKFCKKNYEADKYMLIMSNHGGGAKDDKDRASTVNKAICWDDSNNKDCLYTGEISDVLTKDESVDVLVFDACLMGNSEVAYQYRPNNGSFEAKTLVASAPVVWGFGYPYDKIFSRLRSTKGDNGEVDSTLGGKEKIFDPSTVTNNELGALFVEEQRDSVNSCRVTDQQLSCYDLSKIEKVKKSVDALARNLSKNNKKDAIEKLRGTGKNAPTMHYFKNYDEYEWIEYPYFDLYDLCEKISLSDEFNETTKKLSKNVMKNVDQLILYSFAGKDFKGFKEGKNGISIFLPDGNRNYYDQYSGQAIPHWAIQRWYNPLDTNAYRLRSGYGKLAWCKDGLDPKINKVGNWFELLDSWFDKDNTSLGGYNRYRY
;
A
#
# COMPACT_ATOMS: atom_id res chain seq x y z
N MET A 1 54.78 -19.72 -49.46
CA MET A 1 56.25 -19.67 -49.30
C MET A 1 56.76 -18.46 -50.09
N TYR A 2 57.58 -17.59 -49.48
CA TYR A 2 57.92 -16.19 -49.87
C TYR A 2 56.77 -15.17 -49.68
N MET A 3 56.60 -14.38 -48.62
CA MET A 3 57.44 -13.69 -47.61
C MET A 3 57.97 -12.30 -48.03
N PHE A 4 57.64 -11.31 -47.18
CA PHE A 4 58.15 -9.93 -46.96
C PHE A 4 57.61 -8.77 -47.84
N LYS A 5 56.81 -7.81 -47.34
CA LYS A 5 56.93 -6.76 -46.29
C LYS A 5 57.70 -5.48 -46.71
N LYS A 6 57.07 -4.34 -46.35
CA LYS A 6 57.55 -2.94 -46.22
C LYS A 6 57.57 -2.15 -47.55
N LYS A 7 57.15 -0.88 -47.62
CA LYS A 7 57.27 0.22 -46.65
C LYS A 7 56.26 1.34 -46.95
N LEU A 8 55.87 2.05 -45.89
CA LEU A 8 55.09 3.27 -45.84
C LEU A 8 55.94 4.47 -46.34
N SER A 9 55.36 5.40 -47.10
CA SER A 9 55.82 6.80 -47.14
C SER A 9 54.66 7.73 -47.46
N LEU A 10 54.39 8.59 -46.48
CA LEU A 10 53.51 9.76 -46.51
C LEU A 10 54.22 10.89 -47.28
N LEU A 11 53.52 11.66 -48.12
CA LEU A 11 53.66 13.12 -48.15
C LEU A 11 52.50 13.77 -48.95
N MET A 12 51.81 14.70 -48.29
CA MET A 12 50.95 15.70 -48.91
C MET A 12 51.77 16.70 -49.74
N ALA A 13 51.15 17.30 -50.77
CA ALA A 13 51.25 18.74 -51.01
C ALA A 13 50.16 19.27 -51.98
N THR A 14 49.47 20.31 -51.51
CA THR A 14 49.04 21.55 -52.22
C THR A 14 47.99 21.46 -53.34
N ILE A 15 46.75 21.96 -53.12
CA ILE A 15 46.26 23.37 -53.18
C ILE A 15 46.14 23.91 -54.60
N THR A 16 44.89 24.19 -55.04
CA THR A 16 44.38 25.46 -55.64
C THR A 16 42.93 25.22 -56.07
N ILE A 17 41.91 25.81 -55.43
CA ILE A 17 41.33 27.18 -55.58
C ILE A 17 40.91 27.50 -57.02
N GLY A 18 39.64 27.82 -57.22
CA GLY A 18 39.19 28.55 -58.41
C GLY A 18 37.71 28.40 -58.73
N SER A 19 36.87 29.16 -58.02
CA SER A 19 35.45 29.40 -58.27
C SER A 19 35.20 30.27 -59.52
N VAL A 20 33.91 30.49 -59.84
CA VAL A 20 33.25 31.48 -60.75
C VAL A 20 32.52 30.78 -61.91
N LEU A 21 31.28 31.06 -62.31
CA LEU A 21 30.05 31.67 -61.77
C LEU A 21 28.97 31.43 -62.87
N LEU A 22 27.70 31.29 -62.45
CA LEU A 22 26.45 31.67 -63.13
C LEU A 22 26.04 31.04 -64.49
N GLY A 23 24.80 30.53 -64.51
CA GLY A 23 24.01 30.36 -65.74
C GLY A 23 22.81 29.42 -65.52
N GLY A 24 21.66 29.96 -65.14
CA GLY A 24 20.44 29.18 -64.93
C GLY A 24 19.79 28.75 -66.25
N VAL A 25 19.28 27.51 -66.28
CA VAL A 25 18.22 27.05 -67.18
C VAL A 25 17.34 26.07 -66.41
N SER A 26 16.04 26.30 -66.42
CA SER A 26 15.01 25.48 -65.77
C SER A 26 14.50 24.38 -66.69
N THR A 27 14.48 23.12 -66.25
CA THR A 27 13.56 22.08 -66.77
C THR A 27 13.26 20.97 -65.74
N VAL A 28 11.96 20.80 -65.46
CA VAL A 28 11.17 19.57 -65.22
C VAL A 28 11.74 18.50 -64.26
N SER A 29 11.12 18.38 -63.08
CA SER A 29 11.33 17.26 -62.14
C SER A 29 10.49 16.04 -62.55
N ALA A 30 11.17 14.91 -62.78
CA ALA A 30 10.58 13.58 -62.84
C ALA A 30 10.29 13.06 -61.43
N ALA A 31 9.13 12.42 -61.24
CA ALA A 31 8.73 11.80 -59.98
C ALA A 31 9.69 10.66 -59.56
N PRO A 32 10.11 10.57 -58.29
CA PRO A 32 11.03 9.52 -57.86
C PRO A 32 10.32 8.19 -57.60
N ARG A 33 10.95 7.12 -58.12
CA ARG A 33 10.71 5.70 -57.80
C ARG A 33 10.60 5.45 -56.29
N GLN A 34 9.55 4.75 -55.86
CA GLN A 34 9.47 4.15 -54.53
C GLN A 34 10.61 3.13 -54.35
N LYS A 35 11.47 3.34 -53.34
CA LYS A 35 12.46 2.36 -52.90
C LYS A 35 11.78 1.32 -52.01
N HIS A 36 11.96 0.05 -52.33
CA HIS A 36 11.66 -1.05 -51.41
C HIS A 36 12.63 -0.99 -50.21
N LYS A 37 12.06 -0.97 -49.00
CA LYS A 37 12.79 -0.95 -47.72
C LYS A 37 13.63 -2.22 -47.53
N THR A 38 14.85 -2.07 -47.00
CA THR A 38 15.78 -3.17 -46.70
C THR A 38 15.39 -3.93 -45.43
N VAL A 39 15.88 -5.17 -45.28
CA VAL A 39 15.64 -6.03 -44.10
C VAL A 39 16.06 -5.34 -42.78
N SER A 40 17.07 -4.47 -42.80
CA SER A 40 17.46 -3.68 -41.62
C SER A 40 16.44 -2.62 -41.22
N GLU A 41 15.65 -2.11 -42.17
CA GLU A 41 14.54 -1.20 -41.89
C GLU A 41 13.31 -1.97 -41.38
N LYS A 42 13.13 -3.23 -41.78
CA LYS A 42 12.11 -4.12 -41.18
C LYS A 42 12.44 -4.51 -39.74
N ILE A 43 13.73 -4.65 -39.39
CA ILE A 43 14.17 -4.95 -38.02
C ILE A 43 14.00 -3.70 -37.12
N LYS A 44 14.34 -2.50 -37.61
CA LYS A 44 14.05 -1.25 -36.88
C LYS A 44 12.56 -0.89 -36.82
N GLU A 45 11.73 -1.50 -37.66
CA GLU A 45 10.27 -1.36 -37.63
C GLU A 45 9.60 -2.42 -36.73
N ALA A 46 10.35 -3.47 -36.31
CA ALA A 46 9.97 -4.41 -35.25
C ALA A 46 10.43 -3.97 -33.86
N GLU A 47 11.39 -3.04 -33.77
CA GLU A 47 11.81 -2.33 -32.54
C GLU A 47 11.16 -0.93 -32.40
N LYS A 48 10.07 -0.71 -33.13
CA LYS A 48 9.30 0.54 -33.13
C LYS A 48 8.25 0.46 -32.01
N THR A 49 8.69 0.80 -30.80
CA THR A 49 7.88 1.19 -29.63
C THR A 49 6.65 0.31 -29.36
N GLU A 50 6.81 -0.69 -28.48
CA GLU A 50 5.78 -1.05 -27.51
C GLU A 50 5.31 0.31 -26.94
N GLY A 51 4.14 0.80 -27.34
CA GLY A 51 3.74 2.19 -27.07
C GLY A 51 3.84 2.47 -25.58
N ASP A 52 4.43 3.60 -25.19
CA ASP A 52 4.65 4.00 -23.80
C ASP A 52 3.42 3.65 -22.96
N LYS A 53 3.55 2.57 -22.18
CA LYS A 53 2.45 2.05 -21.38
C LYS A 53 2.02 3.12 -20.41
N LYS A 54 0.73 3.16 -20.09
CA LYS A 54 0.16 4.29 -19.34
C LYS A 54 -0.15 3.94 -17.90
N LEU A 55 -0.29 2.65 -17.61
CA LEU A 55 -0.42 2.12 -16.28
C LEU A 55 0.54 0.93 -16.10
N THR A 56 1.40 1.01 -15.09
CA THR A 56 2.15 -0.15 -14.58
C THR A 56 1.64 -0.50 -13.19
N VAL A 57 1.12 -1.72 -13.06
CA VAL A 57 0.73 -2.34 -11.79
C VAL A 57 1.92 -3.19 -11.32
N MET A 58 2.37 -2.92 -10.09
CA MET A 58 3.45 -3.60 -9.41
C MET A 58 2.83 -4.42 -8.29
N VAL A 59 3.02 -5.73 -8.29
CA VAL A 59 2.47 -6.64 -7.30
C VAL A 59 3.62 -7.22 -6.49
N TYR A 60 3.67 -6.86 -5.22
CA TYR A 60 4.62 -7.39 -4.25
C TYR A 60 3.89 -8.52 -3.50
N ALA A 61 4.07 -9.74 -4.00
CA ALA A 61 3.35 -10.95 -3.59
C ALA A 61 4.26 -11.80 -2.70
N ASP A 62 4.14 -11.61 -1.40
CA ASP A 62 4.94 -12.37 -0.45
C ASP A 62 4.17 -13.65 -0.08
N CYS A 63 4.56 -14.76 -0.67
CA CYS A 63 3.96 -16.08 -0.45
C CYS A 63 4.81 -16.94 0.49
N ASP A 64 5.81 -16.38 1.18
CA ASP A 64 6.66 -17.09 2.13
C ASP A 64 5.97 -17.18 3.50
N ASN A 65 4.77 -17.78 3.49
CA ASN A 65 3.93 -18.07 4.66
C ASN A 65 2.68 -18.86 4.22
N ASN A 66 1.74 -19.04 5.15
CA ASN A 66 0.51 -19.81 4.94
C ASN A 66 -0.51 -19.19 3.95
N LEU A 67 -0.22 -18.05 3.33
CA LEU A 67 -1.07 -17.46 2.28
C LEU A 67 -0.68 -17.92 0.86
N GLU A 68 0.36 -18.73 0.70
CA GLU A 68 0.89 -19.11 -0.62
C GLU A 68 -0.19 -19.58 -1.61
N GLU A 69 -1.07 -20.51 -1.21
CA GLU A 69 -2.12 -21.02 -2.09
C GLU A 69 -3.09 -19.92 -2.56
N TYR A 70 -3.42 -18.97 -1.68
CA TYR A 70 -4.34 -17.89 -1.98
C TYR A 70 -3.73 -16.85 -2.91
N ILE A 71 -2.48 -16.43 -2.64
CA ILE A 71 -1.80 -15.44 -3.49
C ILE A 71 -1.47 -16.04 -4.87
N LEU A 72 -1.22 -17.36 -4.96
CA LEU A 72 -1.12 -18.03 -6.25
C LEU A 72 -2.46 -18.04 -7.00
N ASN A 73 -3.59 -18.22 -6.30
CA ASN A 73 -4.91 -18.07 -6.91
C ASN A 73 -5.13 -16.63 -7.41
N ASP A 74 -4.75 -15.61 -6.63
CA ASP A 74 -4.83 -14.21 -7.05
C ASP A 74 -4.03 -13.98 -8.33
N ILE A 75 -2.80 -14.51 -8.44
CA ILE A 75 -1.98 -14.42 -9.65
C ILE A 75 -2.67 -15.11 -10.84
N GLU A 76 -3.33 -16.25 -10.64
CA GLU A 76 -4.13 -16.89 -11.69
C GLU A 76 -5.28 -16.00 -12.14
N GLU A 77 -6.01 -15.42 -11.20
CA GLU A 77 -7.06 -14.44 -11.47
C GLU A 77 -6.52 -13.23 -12.25
N MET A 78 -5.31 -12.74 -11.94
CA MET A 78 -4.69 -11.66 -12.72
C MET A 78 -4.46 -12.06 -14.17
N LYS A 79 -4.00 -13.29 -14.41
CA LYS A 79 -3.80 -13.84 -15.76
C LYS A 79 -5.14 -13.94 -16.52
N GLU A 80 -6.18 -14.42 -15.85
CA GLU A 80 -7.52 -14.57 -16.43
C GLU A 80 -8.16 -13.21 -16.76
N GLY A 81 -8.02 -12.25 -15.85
CA GLY A 81 -8.54 -10.89 -15.99
C GLY A 81 -7.81 -10.07 -17.05
N TYR A 82 -6.53 -10.34 -17.31
CA TYR A 82 -5.73 -9.57 -18.26
C TYR A 82 -6.21 -9.77 -19.71
N LYS A 83 -6.84 -8.75 -20.30
CA LYS A 83 -7.35 -8.79 -21.70
C LYS A 83 -6.46 -8.05 -22.69
N ASN A 84 -5.20 -8.48 -22.80
CA ASN A 84 -4.22 -8.06 -23.80
C ASN A 84 -4.23 -6.56 -24.14
N ASN A 85 -4.10 -5.72 -23.11
CA ASN A 85 -4.10 -4.27 -23.26
C ASN A 85 -2.69 -3.73 -23.50
N PRO A 86 -2.42 -2.99 -24.60
CA PRO A 86 -1.10 -2.45 -24.87
C PRO A 86 -0.67 -1.35 -23.90
N ASN A 87 -1.59 -0.73 -23.15
CA ASN A 87 -1.31 0.37 -22.21
C ASN A 87 -1.15 -0.09 -20.75
N LEU A 88 -1.14 -1.41 -20.49
CA LEU A 88 -1.06 -2.00 -19.15
C LEU A 88 0.20 -2.86 -19.01
N ASN A 89 0.89 -2.73 -17.88
CA ASN A 89 1.81 -3.74 -17.36
C ASN A 89 1.27 -4.27 -16.03
N ILE A 90 1.43 -5.57 -15.80
CA ILE A 90 1.34 -6.16 -14.47
C ILE A 90 2.64 -6.93 -14.24
N ILE A 91 3.43 -6.49 -13.27
CA ILE A 91 4.71 -7.08 -12.89
C ILE A 91 4.58 -7.61 -11.46
N VAL A 92 4.93 -8.87 -11.26
CA VAL A 92 4.80 -9.55 -9.98
C VAL A 92 6.20 -9.95 -9.50
N LEU A 93 6.58 -9.52 -8.29
CA LEU A 93 7.64 -10.16 -7.52
C LEU A 93 6.97 -11.13 -6.55
N VAL A 94 7.29 -12.41 -6.68
CA VAL A 94 6.68 -13.49 -5.91
C VAL A 94 7.74 -14.30 -5.21
N ASP A 95 7.54 -14.55 -3.93
CA ASP A 95 8.45 -15.34 -3.09
C ASP A 95 7.71 -16.53 -2.48
N ARG A 96 8.17 -17.76 -2.73
CA ARG A 96 7.45 -18.99 -2.34
C ARG A 96 8.30 -19.82 -1.38
N ILE A 97 7.64 -20.58 -0.50
CA ILE A 97 8.27 -21.41 0.53
C ILE A 97 7.87 -22.89 0.39
N PRO A 98 8.71 -23.86 0.79
CA PRO A 98 8.28 -25.24 0.96
C PRO A 98 7.16 -25.40 2.00
N GLY A 99 6.20 -26.28 1.71
CA GLY A 99 5.30 -26.87 2.71
C GLY A 99 3.88 -26.33 2.74
N TYR A 100 3.54 -25.25 2.03
CA TYR A 100 2.17 -24.75 1.92
C TYR A 100 1.49 -25.15 0.60
N SER A 101 2.11 -24.90 -0.56
CA SER A 101 1.59 -25.29 -1.86
C SER A 101 2.60 -26.09 -2.69
N ASN A 102 2.08 -27.01 -3.51
CA ASN A 102 2.86 -27.71 -4.55
C ASN A 102 2.42 -27.32 -5.96
N ASP A 103 1.70 -26.19 -6.10
CA ASP A 103 1.25 -25.75 -7.42
C ASP A 103 2.45 -25.50 -8.36
N SER A 104 2.30 -26.00 -9.57
CA SER A 104 3.27 -25.83 -10.66
C SER A 104 2.63 -25.25 -11.92
N LYS A 105 1.34 -24.93 -11.89
CA LYS A 105 0.56 -24.54 -13.05
C LYS A 105 0.50 -23.03 -13.20
N VAL A 106 0.25 -22.30 -12.12
CA VAL A 106 0.03 -20.84 -12.15
C VAL A 106 1.25 -20.13 -12.74
N LEU A 107 2.44 -20.49 -12.24
CA LEU A 107 3.73 -19.89 -12.60
C LEU A 107 4.65 -20.82 -13.41
N GLY A 108 4.11 -21.95 -13.89
CA GLY A 108 4.80 -22.92 -14.76
C GLY A 108 5.85 -23.80 -14.08
N SER A 109 6.04 -23.68 -12.76
CA SER A 109 6.88 -24.58 -11.96
C SER A 109 6.54 -24.47 -10.47
N ASN A 110 6.80 -25.54 -9.70
CA ASN A 110 6.84 -25.46 -8.24
C ASN A 110 8.24 -25.01 -7.81
N PHE A 111 8.34 -23.97 -6.99
CA PHE A 111 9.62 -23.40 -6.54
C PHE A 111 9.52 -22.86 -5.11
N GLU A 112 10.69 -22.63 -4.53
CA GLU A 112 10.92 -22.32 -3.12
C GLU A 112 11.89 -21.13 -3.02
N ASP A 113 11.74 -20.16 -3.93
CA ASP A 113 12.63 -19.01 -4.10
C ASP A 113 11.88 -17.76 -4.58
N THR A 114 12.54 -16.61 -4.65
CA THR A 114 11.96 -15.37 -5.16
C THR A 114 12.16 -15.19 -6.67
N ARG A 115 11.08 -14.83 -7.37
CA ARG A 115 11.06 -14.65 -8.83
C ARG A 115 10.28 -13.43 -9.28
N LEU A 116 10.63 -12.94 -10.47
CA LEU A 116 9.89 -11.89 -11.18
C LEU A 116 9.12 -12.48 -12.36
N TYR A 117 7.88 -12.02 -12.52
CA TYR A 117 7.01 -12.39 -13.63
C TYR A 117 6.36 -11.15 -14.27
N LYS A 118 6.22 -11.17 -15.60
CA LYS A 118 5.31 -10.29 -16.36
C LYS A 118 4.03 -11.07 -16.64
N ILE A 119 2.90 -10.55 -16.20
CA ILE A 119 1.59 -11.17 -16.46
C ILE A 119 1.06 -10.72 -17.82
N GLY A 120 0.51 -11.66 -18.56
CA GLY A 120 -0.21 -11.47 -19.82
C GLY A 120 -1.52 -12.25 -19.82
N GLU A 121 -2.26 -12.19 -20.94
CA GLU A 121 -3.54 -12.90 -21.03
C GLU A 121 -3.31 -14.41 -20.88
N ASN A 122 -3.88 -14.98 -19.81
CA ASN A 122 -3.74 -16.39 -19.42
C ASN A 122 -2.27 -16.87 -19.34
N SER A 123 -1.31 -15.99 -19.07
CA SER A 123 0.11 -16.31 -19.12
C SER A 123 0.94 -15.52 -18.10
N ALA A 124 2.00 -16.14 -17.61
CA ALA A 124 3.00 -15.49 -16.77
C ALA A 124 4.40 -15.80 -17.35
N GLU A 125 5.11 -14.76 -17.75
CA GLU A 125 6.47 -14.87 -18.28
C GLU A 125 7.48 -14.60 -17.16
N ARG A 126 8.32 -15.59 -16.83
CA ARG A 126 9.45 -15.39 -15.91
C ARG A 126 10.48 -14.44 -16.54
N ILE A 127 10.85 -13.38 -15.82
CA ILE A 127 11.77 -12.34 -16.29
C ILE A 127 12.98 -12.20 -15.37
N SER A 128 14.10 -11.67 -15.88
CA SER A 128 15.28 -11.34 -15.05
C SER A 128 15.11 -9.98 -14.37
N GLY A 129 15.66 -9.84 -13.17
CA GLY A 129 15.69 -8.61 -12.38
C GLY A 129 16.70 -7.55 -12.81
N LYS A 130 17.47 -7.82 -13.88
CA LYS A 130 18.41 -6.89 -14.52
C LYS A 130 19.36 -6.23 -13.51
N SER A 131 19.54 -4.91 -13.55
CA SER A 131 20.49 -4.22 -12.68
C SER A 131 19.98 -4.00 -11.26
N GLU A 132 18.66 -4.05 -11.04
CA GLU A 132 18.05 -3.81 -9.73
C GLU A 132 18.04 -5.08 -8.87
N PHE A 133 17.93 -6.25 -9.51
CA PHE A 133 18.12 -7.57 -8.92
C PHE A 133 18.97 -8.45 -9.85
N PRO A 134 20.31 -8.26 -9.89
CA PRO A 134 21.19 -9.12 -10.68
C PRO A 134 21.16 -10.60 -10.24
N GLU A 135 20.72 -10.87 -9.02
CA GLU A 135 20.55 -12.20 -8.44
C GLU A 135 19.34 -12.95 -9.02
N ILE A 136 18.30 -12.22 -9.45
CA ILE A 136 17.10 -12.79 -10.07
C ILE A 136 17.33 -12.91 -11.58
N THR A 137 17.55 -14.14 -12.04
CA THR A 137 17.65 -14.51 -13.45
C THR A 137 16.50 -15.45 -13.80
N THR A 138 16.36 -15.80 -15.09
CA THR A 138 15.34 -16.77 -15.52
C THR A 138 15.65 -18.21 -15.11
N THR A 139 16.80 -18.46 -14.48
CA THR A 139 17.27 -19.79 -14.06
C THR A 139 17.89 -19.83 -12.66
N SER A 140 17.91 -18.74 -11.91
CA SER A 140 18.46 -18.72 -10.54
C SER A 140 17.41 -19.10 -9.51
N ASN A 141 17.88 -19.43 -8.31
CA ASN A 141 17.05 -19.67 -7.13
C ASN A 141 17.55 -18.71 -6.04
N TYR A 142 17.10 -17.46 -6.08
CA TYR A 142 17.51 -16.42 -5.16
C TYR A 142 16.38 -16.15 -4.17
N GLU A 143 16.69 -16.22 -2.88
CA GLU A 143 15.78 -15.82 -1.81
C GLU A 143 15.98 -14.34 -1.49
N ALA A 144 14.98 -13.53 -1.80
CA ALA A 144 14.90 -12.16 -1.33
C ALA A 144 14.26 -12.15 0.06
N ASN A 145 14.63 -11.18 0.89
CA ASN A 145 13.88 -10.90 2.11
C ASN A 145 12.70 -10.00 1.75
N MET A 146 11.48 -10.53 1.69
CA MET A 146 10.28 -9.77 1.36
C MET A 146 9.85 -8.80 2.48
N GLY A 147 10.32 -9.06 3.70
CA GLY A 147 10.22 -8.16 4.85
C GLY A 147 11.19 -6.97 4.85
N ASP A 148 12.21 -6.94 3.99
CA ASP A 148 13.19 -5.84 3.92
C ASP A 148 12.70 -4.70 3.01
N ALA A 149 12.60 -3.47 3.56
CA ALA A 149 12.18 -2.31 2.77
C ALA A 149 13.13 -1.99 1.59
N ASN A 150 14.37 -2.46 1.60
CA ASN A 150 15.27 -2.37 0.44
C ASN A 150 14.85 -3.30 -0.70
N THR A 151 14.27 -4.46 -0.42
CA THR A 151 13.70 -5.36 -1.45
C THR A 151 12.53 -4.66 -2.14
N LEU A 152 11.59 -4.10 -1.38
CA LEU A 152 10.50 -3.30 -1.92
C LEU A 152 11.01 -2.11 -2.75
N LYS A 153 12.01 -1.38 -2.25
CA LYS A 153 12.65 -0.27 -2.97
C LYS A 153 13.24 -0.72 -4.31
N LYS A 154 13.99 -1.83 -4.32
CA LYS A 154 14.56 -2.41 -5.55
C LYS A 154 13.46 -2.81 -6.53
N PHE A 155 12.37 -3.40 -6.05
CA PHE A 155 11.23 -3.80 -6.88
C PHE A 155 10.55 -2.63 -7.57
N ILE A 156 10.24 -1.56 -6.83
CA ILE A 156 9.64 -0.37 -7.42
C ILE A 156 10.59 0.27 -8.44
N LYS A 157 11.89 0.36 -8.13
CA LYS A 157 12.90 0.87 -9.08
C LYS A 157 12.98 0.02 -10.34
N PHE A 158 12.97 -1.30 -10.18
CA PHE A 158 12.98 -2.25 -11.30
C PHE A 158 11.80 -1.99 -12.22
N CYS A 159 10.59 -1.90 -11.65
CA CYS A 159 9.37 -1.67 -12.42
C CYS A 159 9.40 -0.32 -13.14
N LYS A 160 9.70 0.78 -12.43
CA LYS A 160 9.73 2.12 -13.03
C LYS A 160 10.77 2.25 -14.14
N LYS A 161 11.91 1.59 -14.03
CA LYS A 161 12.99 1.66 -15.02
C LYS A 161 12.73 0.79 -16.25
N ASN A 162 12.10 -0.37 -16.07
CA ASN A 162 11.98 -1.38 -17.12
C ASN A 162 10.57 -1.48 -17.73
N TYR A 163 9.59 -0.91 -17.06
CA TYR A 163 8.17 -0.89 -17.42
C TYR A 163 7.62 0.52 -17.18
N GLU A 164 8.27 1.50 -17.81
CA GLU A 164 7.94 2.91 -17.65
C GLU A 164 6.48 3.18 -18.02
N ALA A 165 5.81 3.96 -17.16
CA ALA A 165 4.45 4.39 -17.37
C ALA A 165 4.14 5.77 -16.77
N ASP A 166 3.06 6.39 -17.26
CA ASP A 166 2.55 7.67 -16.77
C ASP A 166 1.95 7.54 -15.35
N LYS A 167 1.47 6.34 -14.99
CA LYS A 167 0.84 6.03 -13.71
C LYS A 167 1.36 4.71 -13.14
N TYR A 168 1.61 4.71 -11.83
CA TYR A 168 2.05 3.52 -11.10
C TYR A 168 1.06 3.13 -10.00
N MET A 169 0.64 1.87 -10.01
CA MET A 169 -0.09 1.24 -8.91
C MET A 169 0.82 0.22 -8.22
N LEU A 170 0.88 0.25 -6.90
CA LEU A 170 1.53 -0.78 -6.09
C LEU A 170 0.47 -1.55 -5.32
N ILE A 171 0.45 -2.86 -5.47
CA ILE A 171 -0.35 -3.81 -4.70
C ILE A 171 0.61 -4.58 -3.79
N MET A 172 0.40 -4.52 -2.49
CA MET A 172 1.12 -5.34 -1.51
C MET A 172 0.16 -6.40 -0.99
N SER A 173 0.45 -7.68 -1.27
CA SER A 173 -0.41 -8.82 -0.95
C SER A 173 0.31 -9.75 0.03
N ASN A 174 -0.25 -9.86 1.24
CA ASN A 174 0.19 -10.73 2.34
C ASN A 174 -0.79 -10.55 3.53
N HIS A 175 -0.44 -11.09 4.70
CA HIS A 175 -0.99 -10.69 5.99
C HIS A 175 -0.83 -9.18 6.24
N GLY A 176 -1.71 -8.65 7.11
CA GLY A 176 -1.63 -7.27 7.58
C GLY A 176 -1.98 -7.15 9.06
N GLY A 177 -1.24 -6.33 9.80
CA GLY A 177 -1.49 -6.00 11.21
C GLY A 177 -1.97 -4.57 11.45
N GLY A 178 -2.21 -3.80 10.37
CA GLY A 178 -2.37 -2.35 10.44
C GLY A 178 -1.05 -1.66 10.78
N ALA A 179 -1.10 -0.58 11.57
CA ALA A 179 0.12 0.13 11.99
C ALA A 179 0.90 -0.58 13.12
N LYS A 180 0.43 -1.76 13.58
CA LYS A 180 0.99 -2.47 14.73
C LYS A 180 2.14 -3.40 14.34
N ASP A 181 3.20 -3.34 15.14
CA ASP A 181 4.46 -4.05 14.95
C ASP A 181 4.78 -4.97 16.15
N ASP A 182 5.27 -6.20 15.93
CA ASP A 182 6.05 -6.97 16.93
C ASP A 182 6.68 -8.21 16.28
N LYS A 183 8.00 -8.41 16.46
CA LYS A 183 8.73 -9.61 16.04
C LYS A 183 8.77 -10.71 17.11
N ASP A 184 8.46 -10.39 18.37
CA ASP A 184 8.88 -11.20 19.53
C ASP A 184 7.77 -11.97 20.25
N ARG A 185 6.52 -12.01 19.75
CA ARG A 185 5.48 -12.90 20.31
C ARG A 185 5.54 -14.26 19.66
N ALA A 186 6.24 -15.19 20.32
CA ALA A 186 6.26 -16.61 20.01
C ALA A 186 4.88 -17.26 20.22
N SER A 187 3.94 -17.00 19.29
CA SER A 187 2.85 -17.88 18.80
C SER A 187 1.77 -17.02 18.11
N THR A 188 1.56 -17.28 16.82
CA THR A 188 0.35 -16.94 16.02
C THR A 188 -0.04 -15.47 15.80
N VAL A 189 0.87 -14.50 15.93
CA VAL A 189 0.53 -13.07 15.71
C VAL A 189 1.00 -12.50 14.38
N ASN A 190 0.04 -12.15 13.52
CA ASN A 190 0.26 -11.39 12.30
C ASN A 190 0.32 -9.90 12.67
N LYS A 191 1.45 -9.26 12.38
CA LYS A 191 1.73 -7.84 12.64
C LYS A 191 2.29 -7.25 11.33
N ALA A 192 2.48 -5.92 11.21
CA ALA A 192 2.95 -5.20 10.00
C ALA A 192 2.47 -5.78 8.63
N ILE A 193 3.21 -5.63 7.52
CA ILE A 193 2.81 -6.20 6.21
C ILE A 193 3.96 -6.99 5.56
N CYS A 194 3.64 -8.00 4.73
CA CYS A 194 4.62 -8.85 4.01
C CYS A 194 5.53 -9.63 4.96
N TRP A 195 4.97 -10.71 5.52
CA TRP A 195 5.64 -11.61 6.46
C TRP A 195 6.40 -12.70 5.69
N ASP A 196 7.70 -12.72 5.91
CA ASP A 196 8.66 -13.63 5.28
C ASP A 196 9.17 -14.64 6.32
N ASP A 197 8.59 -15.85 6.30
CA ASP A 197 8.87 -16.88 7.30
C ASP A 197 10.30 -17.42 7.22
N SER A 198 10.91 -17.49 6.02
CA SER A 198 12.25 -18.03 5.84
C SER A 198 13.36 -17.05 6.27
N ASN A 199 13.08 -15.74 6.30
CA ASN A 199 14.05 -14.69 6.68
C ASN A 199 13.98 -14.28 8.16
N ASN A 200 13.77 -15.26 9.04
CA ASN A 200 13.53 -15.06 10.49
C ASN A 200 12.20 -14.35 10.81
N LYS A 201 11.16 -14.57 10.00
CA LYS A 201 9.86 -13.91 10.19
C LYS A 201 9.98 -12.39 10.08
N ASP A 202 10.80 -11.95 9.13
CA ASP A 202 11.00 -10.53 8.87
C ASP A 202 9.77 -9.95 8.17
N CYS A 203 9.73 -8.63 8.16
CA CYS A 203 8.52 -7.91 7.93
C CYS A 203 8.69 -6.44 7.59
N LEU A 204 7.82 -5.92 6.71
CA LEU A 204 7.79 -4.49 6.43
C LEU A 204 7.00 -3.70 7.47
N TYR A 205 7.72 -2.91 8.25
CA TYR A 205 7.09 -1.95 9.16
C TYR A 205 6.69 -0.66 8.46
N THR A 206 5.58 -0.07 8.91
CA THR A 206 5.04 1.18 8.35
C THR A 206 6.05 2.34 8.43
N GLY A 207 6.74 2.46 9.56
CA GLY A 207 7.81 3.45 9.73
C GLY A 207 9.07 3.13 8.91
N GLU A 208 9.41 1.85 8.76
CA GLU A 208 10.61 1.41 8.03
C GLU A 208 10.53 1.71 6.54
N ILE A 209 9.38 1.45 5.91
CA ILE A 209 9.14 1.80 4.51
C ILE A 209 9.44 3.29 4.28
N SER A 210 9.02 4.15 5.20
CA SER A 210 9.24 5.60 5.08
C SER A 210 10.69 6.03 5.32
N ASP A 211 11.47 5.25 6.05
CA ASP A 211 12.89 5.53 6.31
C ASP A 211 13.79 5.08 5.13
N VAL A 212 13.39 4.01 4.43
CA VAL A 212 14.19 3.43 3.34
C VAL A 212 13.77 3.94 1.97
N LEU A 213 12.47 4.02 1.69
CA LEU A 213 11.95 4.52 0.43
C LEU A 213 11.83 6.05 0.45
N THR A 214 12.01 6.64 -0.71
CA THR A 214 12.01 8.09 -0.93
C THR A 214 10.90 8.48 -1.90
N LYS A 215 10.85 9.77 -2.26
CA LYS A 215 9.91 10.27 -3.26
C LYS A 215 10.07 9.58 -4.63
N ASP A 216 11.28 9.11 -4.97
CA ASP A 216 11.54 8.42 -6.24
C ASP A 216 10.78 7.10 -6.35
N GLU A 217 10.46 6.46 -5.23
CA GLU A 217 9.68 5.21 -5.18
C GLU A 217 8.18 5.45 -5.04
N SER A 218 7.72 6.70 -4.94
CA SER A 218 6.31 7.01 -4.69
C SER A 218 5.38 6.61 -5.83
N VAL A 219 4.13 6.27 -5.51
CA VAL A 219 3.15 5.71 -6.48
C VAL A 219 1.89 6.56 -6.56
N ASP A 220 1.09 6.37 -7.60
CA ASP A 220 -0.18 7.07 -7.72
C ASP A 220 -1.26 6.40 -6.87
N VAL A 221 -1.31 5.07 -6.91
CA VAL A 221 -2.27 4.26 -6.16
C VAL A 221 -1.53 3.20 -5.36
N LEU A 222 -1.76 3.17 -4.05
CA LEU A 222 -1.29 2.12 -3.16
C LEU A 222 -2.49 1.27 -2.76
N VAL A 223 -2.40 -0.03 -2.97
CA VAL A 223 -3.40 -1.02 -2.60
C VAL A 223 -2.77 -1.97 -1.60
N PHE A 224 -3.41 -2.12 -0.45
CA PHE A 224 -3.07 -3.15 0.50
C PHE A 224 -4.10 -4.26 0.40
N ASP A 225 -3.73 -5.37 -0.24
CA ASP A 225 -4.45 -6.63 -0.14
C ASP A 225 -3.98 -7.36 1.13
N ALA A 226 -4.30 -6.72 2.26
CA ALA A 226 -3.82 -7.07 3.58
C ALA A 226 -4.78 -6.54 4.66
N CYS A 227 -4.87 -7.28 5.75
CA CYS A 227 -5.73 -6.98 6.89
C CYS A 227 -5.36 -5.65 7.59
N LEU A 228 -6.38 -4.93 8.09
CA LEU A 228 -6.23 -3.82 9.05
C LEU A 228 -5.47 -2.58 8.55
N MET A 229 -5.15 -2.48 7.25
CA MET A 229 -4.38 -1.37 6.67
C MET A 229 -5.22 -0.09 6.44
N GLY A 230 -6.54 -0.18 6.56
CA GLY A 230 -7.51 0.92 6.48
C GLY A 230 -7.60 1.75 7.76
N ASN A 231 -6.46 2.23 8.26
CA ASN A 231 -6.38 3.03 9.49
C ASN A 231 -5.73 4.40 9.25
N SER A 232 -5.99 5.33 10.17
CA SER A 232 -5.54 6.72 10.08
C SER A 232 -4.02 6.86 10.12
N GLU A 233 -3.35 5.97 10.85
CA GLU A 233 -1.91 5.93 11.02
C GLU A 233 -1.20 5.63 9.70
N VAL A 234 -1.61 4.56 9.00
CA VAL A 234 -1.11 4.14 7.69
C VAL A 234 -1.41 5.19 6.63
N ALA A 235 -2.66 5.66 6.56
CA ALA A 235 -3.06 6.69 5.60
C ALA A 235 -2.25 7.97 5.76
N TYR A 236 -1.95 8.36 7.01
CA TYR A 236 -1.15 9.56 7.26
C TYR A 236 0.34 9.32 7.02
N GLN A 237 0.86 8.12 7.28
CA GLN A 237 2.26 7.79 7.02
C GLN A 237 2.63 8.06 5.56
N TYR A 238 1.82 7.57 4.62
CA TYR A 238 2.10 7.62 3.17
C TYR A 238 1.44 8.80 2.44
N ARG A 239 1.05 9.85 3.18
CA ARG A 239 0.40 11.03 2.61
C ARG A 239 1.31 11.81 1.64
N PRO A 240 0.75 12.52 0.64
CA PRO A 240 1.51 13.43 -0.19
C PRO A 240 2.24 14.52 0.61
N ASN A 241 3.42 14.90 0.12
CA ASN A 241 4.34 15.87 0.69
C ASN A 241 4.84 15.50 2.10
N ASN A 242 4.97 14.20 2.40
CA ASN A 242 5.54 13.73 3.68
C ASN A 242 7.07 13.76 3.73
N GLY A 243 7.75 13.94 2.57
CA GLY A 243 9.21 13.98 2.46
C GLY A 243 9.89 12.63 2.18
N SER A 244 9.13 11.55 2.03
CA SER A 244 9.61 10.20 1.73
C SER A 244 8.68 9.49 0.73
N PHE A 245 8.49 8.17 0.83
CA PHE A 245 7.52 7.43 0.02
C PHE A 245 6.08 7.91 0.29
N GLU A 246 5.37 8.26 -0.77
CA GLU A 246 4.00 8.75 -0.73
C GLU A 246 3.12 8.05 -1.78
N ALA A 247 1.81 8.09 -1.53
CA ALA A 247 0.79 7.74 -2.50
C ALA A 247 -0.27 8.84 -2.59
N LYS A 248 -0.92 8.98 -3.74
CA LYS A 248 -2.04 9.95 -3.91
C LYS A 248 -3.36 9.34 -3.45
N THR A 249 -3.55 8.05 -3.74
CA THR A 249 -4.75 7.29 -3.40
C THR A 249 -4.36 6.01 -2.69
N LEU A 250 -5.14 5.65 -1.67
CA LEU A 250 -4.98 4.40 -0.92
C LEU A 250 -6.25 3.57 -1.03
N VAL A 251 -6.12 2.28 -1.28
CA VAL A 251 -7.20 1.29 -1.15
C VAL A 251 -6.79 0.30 -0.08
N ALA A 252 -7.57 0.18 1.00
CA ALA A 252 -7.23 -0.68 2.12
C ALA A 252 -8.45 -1.02 2.99
N SER A 253 -8.42 -2.22 3.57
CA SER A 253 -9.44 -2.75 4.48
C SER A 253 -9.18 -2.33 5.92
N ALA A 254 -10.19 -1.78 6.61
CA ALA A 254 -10.10 -1.50 8.04
C ALA A 254 -10.15 -2.77 8.93
N PRO A 255 -10.93 -3.83 8.60
CA PRO A 255 -10.87 -5.14 9.27
C PRO A 255 -9.90 -6.11 8.59
N VAL A 256 -9.87 -7.35 9.11
CA VAL A 256 -9.25 -8.48 8.43
C VAL A 256 -9.92 -8.74 7.06
N VAL A 257 -9.10 -9.04 6.07
CA VAL A 257 -9.53 -9.46 4.73
C VAL A 257 -9.64 -10.98 4.74
N TRP A 258 -10.62 -11.53 4.03
CA TRP A 258 -10.72 -12.98 3.84
C TRP A 258 -9.50 -13.55 3.07
N GLY A 259 -9.32 -14.87 3.08
CA GLY A 259 -8.14 -15.49 2.48
C GLY A 259 -8.00 -15.25 0.96
N PHE A 260 -9.10 -15.10 0.23
CA PHE A 260 -9.12 -14.98 -1.25
C PHE A 260 -8.77 -13.57 -1.78
N GLY A 261 -8.27 -12.66 -0.93
CA GLY A 261 -7.85 -11.33 -1.38
C GLY A 261 -8.93 -10.54 -2.11
N TYR A 262 -8.55 -9.86 -3.20
CA TYR A 262 -9.47 -9.14 -4.10
C TYR A 262 -9.70 -9.89 -5.41
N PRO A 263 -10.89 -9.82 -6.03
CA PRO A 263 -11.24 -10.55 -7.26
C PRO A 263 -10.51 -9.98 -8.49
N TYR A 264 -9.26 -10.38 -8.68
CA TYR A 264 -8.38 -9.77 -9.67
C TYR A 264 -8.81 -10.09 -11.11
N ASP A 265 -9.53 -11.20 -11.31
CA ASP A 265 -10.12 -11.57 -12.59
C ASP A 265 -11.11 -10.49 -13.01
N LYS A 266 -12.01 -10.07 -12.11
CA LYS A 266 -13.00 -9.04 -12.37
C LYS A 266 -12.37 -7.67 -12.53
N ILE A 267 -11.50 -7.29 -11.58
CA ILE A 267 -10.80 -6.00 -11.58
C ILE A 267 -10.05 -5.80 -12.90
N PHE A 268 -9.15 -6.72 -13.26
CA PHE A 268 -8.35 -6.55 -14.47
C PHE A 268 -9.15 -6.78 -15.75
N SER A 269 -10.24 -7.58 -15.70
CA SER A 269 -11.12 -7.70 -16.85
C SER A 269 -11.81 -6.40 -17.22
N ARG A 270 -11.93 -5.42 -16.31
CA ARG A 270 -12.50 -4.09 -16.61
C ARG A 270 -11.46 -3.05 -17.04
N LEU A 271 -10.17 -3.42 -17.16
CA LEU A 271 -9.11 -2.53 -17.64
C LEU A 271 -8.79 -2.74 -19.14
N ARG A 272 -9.66 -2.25 -20.02
CA ARG A 272 -9.57 -2.45 -21.50
C ARG A 272 -9.63 -1.14 -22.27
N SER A 273 -9.02 -1.10 -23.46
CA SER A 273 -9.13 0.06 -24.37
C SER A 273 -10.54 0.26 -24.94
N THR A 274 -11.39 -0.76 -24.90
CA THR A 274 -12.77 -0.68 -25.38
C THR A 274 -13.67 -0.03 -24.33
N LYS A 275 -14.25 1.11 -24.65
CA LYS A 275 -15.27 1.76 -23.80
C LYS A 275 -16.54 0.91 -23.72
N GLY A 276 -17.17 0.90 -22.55
CA GLY A 276 -18.44 0.20 -22.32
C GLY A 276 -18.66 -0.09 -20.84
N ASP A 277 -19.56 -1.03 -20.58
CA ASP A 277 -19.82 -1.64 -19.28
C ASP A 277 -20.00 -3.16 -19.45
N ASN A 278 -19.92 -3.92 -18.35
CA ASN A 278 -20.13 -5.37 -18.36
C ASN A 278 -21.62 -5.77 -18.16
N GLY A 279 -22.54 -4.79 -18.06
CA GLY A 279 -23.96 -5.01 -17.81
C GLY A 279 -24.38 -5.23 -16.35
N GLU A 280 -23.43 -5.38 -15.43
CA GLU A 280 -23.65 -5.54 -13.98
C GLU A 280 -23.90 -4.17 -13.31
N VAL A 281 -24.49 -4.17 -12.11
CA VAL A 281 -24.97 -2.94 -11.46
C VAL A 281 -23.88 -2.36 -10.59
N ASP A 282 -23.41 -1.16 -10.93
CA ASP A 282 -22.38 -0.48 -10.16
C ASP A 282 -23.02 0.24 -8.96
N SER A 283 -22.82 -0.32 -7.77
CA SER A 283 -23.28 0.21 -6.49
C SER A 283 -22.41 1.36 -5.97
N THR A 284 -21.16 1.46 -6.44
CA THR A 284 -20.19 2.46 -5.98
C THR A 284 -20.26 3.77 -6.78
N LEU A 285 -20.26 3.69 -8.10
CA LEU A 285 -20.35 4.84 -9.02
C LEU A 285 -21.77 5.07 -9.55
N GLY A 286 -22.69 4.13 -9.33
CA GLY A 286 -24.04 4.16 -9.85
C GLY A 286 -24.12 3.75 -11.32
N GLY A 287 -25.24 3.12 -11.68
CA GLY A 287 -25.53 2.72 -13.06
C GLY A 287 -24.98 1.33 -13.38
N LYS A 288 -24.15 1.24 -14.41
CA LYS A 288 -23.54 -0.02 -14.88
C LYS A 288 -22.02 0.03 -14.72
N GLU A 289 -21.44 -1.11 -14.39
CA GLU A 289 -20.03 -1.25 -14.11
C GLU A 289 -19.18 -0.99 -15.36
N LYS A 290 -18.52 0.17 -15.35
CA LYS A 290 -17.77 0.66 -16.51
C LYS A 290 -16.48 -0.11 -16.72
N ILE A 291 -16.10 -0.21 -17.99
CA ILE A 291 -14.76 -0.58 -18.44
C ILE A 291 -13.91 0.69 -18.54
N PHE A 292 -12.72 0.65 -17.95
CA PHE A 292 -11.78 1.78 -17.91
C PHE A 292 -10.58 1.53 -18.81
N ASP A 293 -10.23 2.54 -19.63
CA ASP A 293 -9.03 2.49 -20.46
C ASP A 293 -7.79 2.84 -19.60
N PRO A 294 -6.80 1.94 -19.48
CA PRO A 294 -5.56 2.19 -18.74
C PRO A 294 -4.80 3.45 -19.17
N SER A 295 -5.02 3.95 -20.40
CA SER A 295 -4.43 5.21 -20.87
C SER A 295 -5.02 6.47 -20.27
N THR A 296 -6.22 6.39 -19.70
CA THR A 296 -6.94 7.55 -19.18
C THR A 296 -7.52 7.35 -17.78
N VAL A 297 -7.49 6.12 -17.26
CA VAL A 297 -8.08 5.79 -15.97
C VAL A 297 -7.46 6.65 -14.86
N THR A 298 -8.33 7.23 -14.04
CA THR A 298 -7.93 8.05 -12.90
C THR A 298 -7.69 7.19 -11.66
N ASN A 299 -7.01 7.74 -10.65
CA ASN A 299 -6.80 7.04 -9.39
C ASN A 299 -8.14 6.73 -8.69
N ASN A 300 -9.11 7.65 -8.80
CA ASN A 300 -10.42 7.48 -8.19
C ASN A 300 -11.20 6.37 -8.90
N GLU A 301 -11.12 6.26 -10.23
CA GLU A 301 -11.76 5.17 -10.97
C GLU A 301 -11.12 3.82 -10.65
N LEU A 302 -9.80 3.76 -10.52
CA LEU A 302 -9.11 2.55 -10.05
C LEU A 302 -9.58 2.17 -8.64
N GLY A 303 -9.65 3.12 -7.71
CA GLY A 303 -10.15 2.84 -6.36
C GLY A 303 -11.62 2.43 -6.32
N ALA A 304 -12.48 3.03 -7.15
CA ALA A 304 -13.88 2.63 -7.27
C ALA A 304 -14.03 1.21 -7.83
N LEU A 305 -13.22 0.86 -8.82
CA LEU A 305 -13.16 -0.49 -9.39
C LEU A 305 -12.86 -1.54 -8.32
N PHE A 306 -11.83 -1.32 -7.48
CA PHE A 306 -11.52 -2.26 -6.39
C PHE A 306 -12.65 -2.36 -5.36
N VAL A 307 -13.23 -1.23 -4.95
CA VAL A 307 -14.32 -1.19 -3.97
C VAL A 307 -15.57 -1.90 -4.50
N GLU A 308 -15.91 -1.71 -5.77
CA GLU A 308 -17.07 -2.36 -6.38
C GLU A 308 -16.88 -3.85 -6.56
N GLU A 309 -15.79 -4.28 -7.17
CA GLU A 309 -15.58 -5.71 -7.43
C GLU A 309 -15.46 -6.50 -6.13
N GLN A 310 -14.81 -5.93 -5.11
CA GLN A 310 -14.77 -6.57 -3.81
C GLN A 310 -16.17 -6.65 -3.17
N ARG A 311 -17.00 -5.60 -3.30
CA ARG A 311 -18.39 -5.59 -2.82
C ARG A 311 -19.19 -6.73 -3.48
N ASP A 312 -19.08 -6.87 -4.79
CA ASP A 312 -19.83 -7.89 -5.53
C ASP A 312 -19.35 -9.31 -5.21
N SER A 313 -18.04 -9.50 -5.13
CA SER A 313 -17.45 -10.79 -4.75
C SER A 313 -17.95 -11.23 -3.37
N VAL A 314 -17.83 -10.39 -2.34
CA VAL A 314 -18.26 -10.76 -0.98
C VAL A 314 -19.78 -10.95 -0.89
N ASN A 315 -20.57 -10.17 -1.63
CA ASN A 315 -22.02 -10.34 -1.70
C ASN A 315 -22.41 -11.67 -2.37
N SER A 316 -21.74 -12.03 -3.47
CA SER A 316 -21.97 -13.28 -4.19
C SER A 316 -21.67 -14.50 -3.30
N CYS A 317 -20.62 -14.40 -2.47
CA CYS A 317 -20.22 -15.40 -1.49
C CYS A 317 -20.98 -15.31 -0.16
N ARG A 318 -21.88 -14.33 0.00
CA ARG A 318 -22.64 -14.07 1.23
C ARG A 318 -21.77 -13.84 2.47
N VAL A 319 -20.59 -13.26 2.27
CA VAL A 319 -19.65 -12.88 3.33
C VAL A 319 -20.01 -11.49 3.85
N THR A 320 -20.00 -11.33 5.18
CA THR A 320 -20.74 -10.26 5.86
C THR A 320 -19.89 -9.38 6.75
N ASP A 321 -18.64 -9.77 6.97
CA ASP A 321 -17.66 -9.16 7.85
C ASP A 321 -16.52 -8.47 7.10
N GLN A 322 -16.66 -8.29 5.78
CA GLN A 322 -15.69 -7.61 4.93
C GLN A 322 -16.03 -6.12 4.74
N GLN A 323 -14.99 -5.31 4.50
CA GLN A 323 -15.09 -3.87 4.31
C GLN A 323 -13.89 -3.43 3.45
N LEU A 324 -14.14 -2.56 2.46
CA LEU A 324 -13.06 -1.92 1.70
C LEU A 324 -13.33 -0.45 1.50
N SER A 325 -12.27 0.35 1.57
CA SER A 325 -12.32 1.80 1.37
C SER A 325 -11.26 2.25 0.36
N CYS A 326 -11.58 3.32 -0.36
CA CYS A 326 -10.68 4.10 -1.17
C CYS A 326 -10.55 5.52 -0.59
N TYR A 327 -9.32 6.01 -0.42
CA TYR A 327 -9.02 7.28 0.22
C TYR A 327 -8.23 8.23 -0.69
N ASP A 328 -8.56 9.52 -0.68
CA ASP A 328 -7.74 10.61 -1.21
C ASP A 328 -6.74 11.08 -0.15
N LEU A 329 -5.49 10.58 -0.23
CA LEU A 329 -4.48 10.87 0.78
C LEU A 329 -4.08 12.35 0.84
N SER A 330 -4.41 13.17 -0.16
CA SER A 330 -4.21 14.63 -0.05
C SER A 330 -5.07 15.28 1.05
N LYS A 331 -6.05 14.56 1.60
CA LYS A 331 -7.00 15.06 2.60
C LYS A 331 -6.67 14.63 4.03
N ILE A 332 -5.83 13.60 4.22
CA ILE A 332 -5.55 13.01 5.55
C ILE A 332 -4.90 14.00 6.52
N GLU A 333 -4.14 14.98 6.04
CA GLU A 333 -3.53 16.00 6.90
C GLU A 333 -4.58 16.86 7.61
N LYS A 334 -5.72 17.14 6.96
CA LYS A 334 -6.84 17.85 7.60
C LYS A 334 -7.50 16.99 8.68
N VAL A 335 -7.65 15.69 8.43
CA VAL A 335 -8.16 14.73 9.42
C VAL A 335 -7.25 14.75 10.64
N LYS A 336 -5.94 14.57 10.46
CA LYS A 336 -4.95 14.64 11.54
C LYS A 336 -5.07 15.92 12.36
N LYS A 337 -5.04 17.08 11.70
CA LYS A 337 -5.15 18.39 12.38
C LYS A 337 -6.45 18.52 13.19
N SER A 338 -7.57 18.01 12.68
CA SER A 338 -8.84 18.01 13.42
C SER A 338 -8.87 17.02 14.59
N VAL A 339 -8.28 15.84 14.42
CA VAL A 339 -8.16 14.84 15.50
C VAL A 339 -7.26 15.39 16.61
N ASP A 340 -6.14 16.02 16.27
CA ASP A 340 -5.26 16.67 17.25
C ASP A 340 -5.99 17.79 18.01
N ALA A 341 -6.79 18.61 17.31
CA ALA A 341 -7.59 19.64 17.96
C ALA A 341 -8.63 19.06 18.92
N LEU A 342 -9.28 17.95 18.53
CA LEU A 342 -10.18 17.20 19.40
C LEU A 342 -9.43 16.62 20.61
N ALA A 343 -8.27 16.01 20.41
CA ALA A 343 -7.45 15.40 21.45
C ALA A 343 -7.06 16.42 22.53
N ARG A 344 -6.55 17.58 22.12
CA ARG A 344 -6.24 18.70 23.03
C ARG A 344 -7.45 19.13 23.86
N ASN A 345 -8.63 19.16 23.24
CA ASN A 345 -9.86 19.55 23.92
C ASN A 345 -10.36 18.46 24.88
N LEU A 346 -10.28 17.18 24.52
CA LEU A 346 -10.63 16.06 25.39
C LEU A 346 -9.75 16.02 26.64
N SER A 347 -8.43 16.23 26.47
CA SER A 347 -7.48 16.35 27.57
C SER A 347 -7.86 17.52 28.50
N LYS A 348 -8.02 18.73 27.95
CA LYS A 348 -8.36 19.94 28.73
C LYS A 348 -9.65 19.80 29.54
N ASN A 349 -10.61 19.01 29.08
CA ASN A 349 -11.91 18.83 29.72
C ASN A 349 -12.04 17.51 30.51
N ASN A 350 -10.93 16.81 30.77
CA ASN A 350 -10.88 15.55 31.52
C ASN A 350 -11.86 14.49 31.01
N LYS A 351 -11.90 14.27 29.69
CA LYS A 351 -12.91 13.40 29.04
C LYS A 351 -12.52 11.94 28.85
N LYS A 352 -11.57 11.45 29.66
CA LYS A 352 -11.13 10.06 29.61
C LYS A 352 -12.29 9.08 29.79
N ASP A 353 -13.00 9.16 30.92
CA ASP A 353 -14.08 8.22 31.26
C ASP A 353 -15.21 8.23 30.23
N ALA A 354 -15.54 9.41 29.70
CA ALA A 354 -16.55 9.56 28.65
C ALA A 354 -16.14 8.86 27.34
N ILE A 355 -14.87 8.97 26.94
CA ILE A 355 -14.34 8.28 25.75
C ILE A 355 -14.23 6.78 25.98
N GLU A 356 -13.77 6.34 27.16
CA GLU A 356 -13.75 4.91 27.51
C GLU A 356 -15.14 4.30 27.52
N LYS A 357 -16.16 5.04 27.96
CA LYS A 357 -17.56 4.60 27.91
C LYS A 357 -18.08 4.47 26.48
N LEU A 358 -17.72 5.39 25.57
CA LEU A 358 -18.08 5.28 24.15
C LEU A 358 -17.35 4.12 23.46
N ARG A 359 -16.07 3.92 23.78
CA ARG A 359 -15.27 2.80 23.30
C ARG A 359 -15.82 1.45 23.79
N GLY A 360 -16.16 1.38 25.07
CA GLY A 360 -16.57 0.17 25.75
C GLY A 360 -15.41 -0.77 26.06
N THR A 361 -15.68 -2.01 26.50
CA THR A 361 -14.64 -3.01 26.80
C THR A 361 -15.19 -4.43 26.67
N GLY A 362 -14.34 -5.38 26.28
CA GLY A 362 -14.75 -6.76 26.02
C GLY A 362 -15.89 -6.85 25.02
N LYS A 363 -16.91 -7.67 25.30
CA LYS A 363 -18.07 -7.85 24.41
C LYS A 363 -18.96 -6.61 24.29
N ASN A 364 -18.79 -5.62 25.17
CA ASN A 364 -19.59 -4.41 25.21
C ASN A 364 -18.80 -3.24 24.61
N ALA A 365 -18.69 -3.20 23.27
CA ALA A 365 -18.04 -2.13 22.53
C ALA A 365 -19.05 -1.42 21.62
N PRO A 366 -19.65 -0.29 22.06
CA PRO A 366 -20.76 0.34 21.32
C PRO A 366 -20.29 1.22 20.16
N THR A 367 -19.01 1.57 20.09
CA THR A 367 -18.40 2.18 18.91
C THR A 367 -18.06 1.11 17.89
N MET A 368 -18.37 1.35 16.63
CA MET A 368 -18.04 0.46 15.52
C MET A 368 -16.54 0.18 15.52
N HIS A 369 -16.18 -1.08 15.33
CA HIS A 369 -14.83 -1.57 15.44
C HIS A 369 -14.60 -2.69 14.43
N TYR A 370 -13.33 -2.91 14.10
CA TYR A 370 -12.91 -3.76 12.97
C TYR A 370 -12.17 -5.03 13.41
N PHE A 371 -12.49 -5.50 14.62
CA PHE A 371 -11.89 -6.68 15.23
C PHE A 371 -12.94 -7.46 16.03
N LYS A 372 -12.67 -8.71 16.40
CA LYS A 372 -13.59 -9.52 17.19
C LYS A 372 -13.50 -9.13 18.65
N ASN A 373 -14.39 -8.23 19.11
CA ASN A 373 -14.39 -7.76 20.50
C ASN A 373 -14.71 -8.82 21.58
N TYR A 374 -15.11 -10.03 21.21
CA TYR A 374 -15.21 -11.12 22.17
C TYR A 374 -13.91 -11.91 22.34
N ASP A 375 -12.95 -11.69 21.44
CA ASP A 375 -11.62 -12.28 21.47
C ASP A 375 -10.67 -11.34 22.22
N GLU A 376 -10.14 -11.82 23.34
CA GLU A 376 -9.19 -11.06 24.16
C GLU A 376 -7.89 -10.77 23.40
N TYR A 377 -7.46 -11.68 22.54
CA TYR A 377 -6.25 -11.51 21.76
C TYR A 377 -6.44 -10.41 20.72
N GLU A 378 -7.54 -10.41 19.97
CA GLU A 378 -7.81 -9.33 19.01
C GLU A 378 -8.01 -7.98 19.72
N TRP A 379 -8.53 -7.95 20.95
CA TRP A 379 -8.54 -6.72 21.76
C TRP A 379 -7.14 -6.19 22.07
N ILE A 380 -6.20 -7.07 22.38
CA ILE A 380 -4.81 -6.70 22.65
C ILE A 380 -4.11 -6.24 21.36
N GLU A 381 -4.43 -6.89 20.24
CA GLU A 381 -3.74 -6.66 18.98
C GLU A 381 -4.32 -5.51 18.16
N TYR A 382 -5.63 -5.44 18.00
CA TYR A 382 -6.28 -4.63 16.99
C TYR A 382 -7.38 -3.70 17.52
N PRO A 383 -7.22 -2.97 18.64
CA PRO A 383 -8.28 -2.11 19.19
C PRO A 383 -8.47 -0.84 18.33
N TYR A 384 -8.90 -1.06 17.09
CA TYR A 384 -9.15 -0.09 16.03
C TYR A 384 -10.65 0.15 15.92
N PHE A 385 -11.04 1.40 16.13
CA PHE A 385 -12.42 1.85 16.11
C PHE A 385 -12.66 2.78 14.94
N ASP A 386 -13.83 2.72 14.32
CA ASP A 386 -14.18 3.63 13.23
C ASP A 386 -14.18 5.09 13.73
N LEU A 387 -13.37 5.91 13.08
CA LEU A 387 -13.13 7.29 13.52
C LEU A 387 -14.37 8.17 13.35
N TYR A 388 -15.17 7.94 12.31
CA TYR A 388 -16.38 8.71 12.04
C TYR A 388 -17.46 8.37 13.07
N ASP A 389 -17.71 7.10 13.33
CA ASP A 389 -18.69 6.63 14.32
C ASP A 389 -18.33 7.07 15.74
N LEU A 390 -17.04 7.00 16.12
CA LEU A 390 -16.56 7.54 17.40
C LEU A 390 -16.90 9.05 17.52
N CYS A 391 -16.58 9.83 16.49
CA CYS A 391 -16.83 11.27 16.49
C CYS A 391 -18.32 11.62 16.45
N GLU A 392 -19.13 10.81 15.77
CA GLU A 392 -20.59 10.94 15.76
C GLU A 392 -21.15 10.73 17.17
N LYS A 393 -20.72 9.68 17.88
CA LYS A 393 -21.13 9.41 19.26
C LYS A 393 -20.70 10.51 20.22
N ILE A 394 -19.49 11.06 20.07
CA ILE A 394 -19.06 12.26 20.82
C ILE A 394 -20.02 13.43 20.54
N SER A 395 -20.42 13.62 19.28
CA SER A 395 -21.27 14.75 18.88
C SER A 395 -22.70 14.68 19.42
N LEU A 396 -23.18 13.47 19.71
CA LEU A 396 -24.54 13.18 20.17
C LEU A 396 -24.64 12.99 21.69
N SER A 397 -23.51 12.77 22.39
CA SER A 397 -23.51 12.50 23.83
C SER A 397 -23.60 13.78 24.67
N ASP A 398 -24.40 13.73 25.73
CA ASP A 398 -24.54 14.82 26.71
C ASP A 398 -23.35 14.94 27.67
N GLU A 399 -22.40 13.99 27.64
CA GLU A 399 -21.18 14.05 28.43
C GLU A 399 -20.15 15.06 27.89
N PHE A 400 -20.36 15.57 26.66
CA PHE A 400 -19.46 16.48 25.99
C PHE A 400 -20.07 17.87 25.82
N ASN A 401 -19.24 18.91 26.01
CA ASN A 401 -19.69 20.28 25.79
C ASN A 401 -19.76 20.62 24.29
N GLU A 402 -20.42 21.73 23.95
CA GLU A 402 -20.62 22.15 22.56
C GLU A 402 -19.31 22.36 21.77
N THR A 403 -18.22 22.73 22.46
CA THR A 403 -16.91 22.86 21.80
C THR A 403 -16.38 21.49 21.38
N THR A 404 -16.44 20.50 22.26
CA THR A 404 -16.02 19.12 21.94
C THR A 404 -16.89 18.53 20.83
N LYS A 405 -18.22 18.71 20.90
CA LYS A 405 -19.16 18.27 19.86
C LYS A 405 -18.87 18.92 18.51
N LYS A 406 -18.52 20.21 18.48
CA LYS A 406 -18.12 20.91 17.25
C LYS A 406 -16.80 20.38 16.69
N LEU A 407 -15.83 20.10 17.56
CA LEU A 407 -14.54 19.52 17.14
C LEU A 407 -14.70 18.11 16.57
N SER A 408 -15.55 17.27 17.16
CA SER A 408 -15.82 15.94 16.61
C SER A 408 -16.54 16.00 15.27
N LYS A 409 -17.51 16.92 15.10
CA LYS A 409 -18.13 17.20 13.79
C LYS A 409 -17.13 17.69 12.73
N ASN A 410 -16.09 18.43 13.12
CA ASN A 410 -15.02 18.82 12.20
C ASN A 410 -14.19 17.61 11.75
N VAL A 411 -13.92 16.65 12.65
CA VAL A 411 -13.27 15.39 12.28
C VAL A 411 -14.14 14.63 11.28
N MET A 412 -15.43 14.45 11.57
CA MET A 412 -16.39 13.78 10.66
C MET A 412 -16.39 14.41 9.27
N LYS A 413 -16.45 15.76 9.20
CA LYS A 413 -16.39 16.49 7.92
C LYS A 413 -15.09 16.23 7.15
N ASN A 414 -13.96 16.15 7.83
CA ASN A 414 -12.68 15.90 7.16
C ASN A 414 -12.53 14.43 6.73
N VAL A 415 -13.10 13.48 7.48
CA VAL A 415 -13.15 12.06 7.09
C VAL A 415 -14.04 11.87 5.86
N ASP A 416 -15.19 12.52 5.81
CA ASP A 416 -16.10 12.54 4.64
C ASP A 416 -15.43 13.12 3.38
N GLN A 417 -14.42 13.98 3.54
CA GLN A 417 -13.60 14.47 2.41
C GLN A 417 -12.46 13.52 2.03
N LEU A 418 -12.01 12.68 2.95
CA LEU A 418 -10.92 11.74 2.77
C LEU A 418 -11.40 10.47 2.05
N ILE A 419 -12.53 9.91 2.48
CA ILE A 419 -13.07 8.66 1.93
C ILE A 419 -13.78 8.99 0.61
N LEU A 420 -13.23 8.47 -0.48
CA LEU A 420 -13.82 8.60 -1.80
C LEU A 420 -14.97 7.61 -1.96
N TYR A 421 -14.72 6.35 -1.60
CA TYR A 421 -15.66 5.25 -1.69
C TYR A 421 -15.42 4.31 -0.52
N SER A 422 -16.48 3.74 0.04
CA SER A 422 -16.36 2.64 0.99
C SER A 422 -17.59 1.77 0.94
N PHE A 423 -17.42 0.48 1.20
CA PHE A 423 -18.50 -0.45 1.45
C PHE A 423 -18.20 -1.26 2.72
N ALA A 424 -19.24 -1.83 3.32
CA ALA A 424 -19.11 -2.82 4.38
C ALA A 424 -20.22 -3.85 4.30
N GLY A 425 -19.92 -5.08 4.69
CA GLY A 425 -20.90 -6.15 4.87
C GLY A 425 -21.85 -5.87 6.05
N LYS A 426 -22.93 -6.66 6.11
CA LYS A 426 -24.04 -6.43 7.05
C LYS A 426 -23.67 -6.54 8.54
N ASP A 427 -22.52 -7.11 8.88
CA ASP A 427 -22.08 -7.23 10.28
C ASP A 427 -21.65 -5.87 10.86
N PHE A 428 -21.26 -4.91 10.01
CA PHE A 428 -20.96 -3.53 10.38
C PHE A 428 -22.24 -2.69 10.50
N LYS A 429 -23.04 -2.97 11.53
CA LYS A 429 -24.32 -2.30 11.77
C LYS A 429 -24.15 -0.78 11.86
N GLY A 430 -24.93 -0.05 11.08
CA GLY A 430 -24.91 1.42 11.07
C GLY A 430 -23.81 2.03 10.22
N PHE A 431 -23.06 1.23 9.45
CA PHE A 431 -22.07 1.72 8.49
C PHE A 431 -22.71 2.63 7.44
N LYS A 432 -22.06 3.76 7.19
CA LYS A 432 -22.45 4.79 6.22
C LYS A 432 -21.36 4.85 5.16
N GLU A 433 -21.68 4.40 3.96
CA GLU A 433 -20.77 4.46 2.82
C GLU A 433 -20.29 5.89 2.55
N GLY A 434 -19.02 6.03 2.20
CA GLY A 434 -18.33 7.31 2.04
C GLY A 434 -17.98 8.03 3.35
N LYS A 435 -18.39 7.50 4.51
CA LYS A 435 -18.19 8.15 5.83
C LYS A 435 -17.46 7.28 6.82
N ASN A 436 -17.85 6.01 6.90
CA ASN A 436 -17.19 5.00 7.70
C ASN A 436 -16.20 4.21 6.85
N GLY A 437 -15.31 3.47 7.50
CA GLY A 437 -14.32 2.62 6.87
C GLY A 437 -12.89 3.11 7.05
N ILE A 438 -12.63 4.08 7.94
CA ILE A 438 -11.27 4.40 8.41
C ILE A 438 -11.21 4.30 9.92
N SER A 439 -10.25 3.54 10.42
CA SER A 439 -10.10 3.32 11.86
C SER A 439 -9.05 4.22 12.52
N ILE A 440 -9.11 4.29 13.84
CA ILE A 440 -8.09 4.90 14.70
C ILE A 440 -7.79 3.96 15.87
N PHE A 441 -6.53 3.90 16.28
CA PHE A 441 -6.14 3.12 17.45
C PHE A 441 -6.69 3.74 18.75
N LEU A 442 -7.41 2.94 19.53
CA LEU A 442 -8.01 3.36 20.80
C LEU A 442 -8.03 2.16 21.79
N PRO A 443 -6.98 2.00 22.63
CA PRO A 443 -6.75 0.78 23.40
C PRO A 443 -7.67 0.64 24.62
N ASP A 444 -7.76 -0.60 25.14
CA ASP A 444 -8.34 -0.93 26.46
C ASP A 444 -7.55 -0.34 27.66
N GLY A 445 -6.45 0.35 27.38
CA GLY A 445 -5.78 1.30 28.27
C GLY A 445 -5.27 0.69 29.57
N ASN A 446 -5.97 0.99 30.68
CA ASN A 446 -5.63 0.52 32.03
C ASN A 446 -6.07 -0.92 32.32
N ARG A 447 -6.86 -1.55 31.44
CA ARG A 447 -7.27 -2.94 31.63
C ARG A 447 -6.02 -3.82 31.65
N ASN A 448 -5.91 -4.66 32.68
CA ASN A 448 -4.80 -5.61 32.75
C ASN A 448 -5.09 -6.84 31.92
N TYR A 449 -4.07 -7.30 31.19
CA TYR A 449 -4.05 -8.59 30.53
C TYR A 449 -2.97 -9.48 31.15
N TYR A 450 -3.22 -10.78 31.15
CA TYR A 450 -2.26 -11.74 31.68
C TYR A 450 -1.13 -11.95 30.67
N ASP A 451 0.09 -11.62 31.07
CA ASP A 451 1.29 -11.94 30.31
C ASP A 451 1.80 -13.33 30.70
N GLN A 452 1.76 -14.26 29.76
CA GLN A 452 2.17 -15.65 29.99
C GLN A 452 3.67 -15.79 30.24
N TYR A 453 4.50 -14.82 29.79
CA TYR A 453 5.95 -14.88 29.96
C TYR A 453 6.40 -14.39 31.33
N SER A 454 5.90 -13.23 31.78
CA SER A 454 6.22 -12.71 33.12
C SER A 454 5.36 -13.32 34.23
N GLY A 455 4.23 -13.96 33.89
CA GLY A 455 3.23 -14.45 34.83
C GLY A 455 2.48 -13.32 35.56
N GLN A 456 2.56 -12.07 35.05
CA GLN A 456 1.99 -10.89 35.68
C GLN A 456 0.84 -10.31 34.86
N ALA A 457 -0.08 -9.67 35.57
CA ALA A 457 -1.11 -8.84 34.97
C ALA A 457 -0.51 -7.47 34.63
N ILE A 458 -0.44 -7.15 33.33
CA ILE A 458 0.15 -5.89 32.84
C ILE A 458 -0.93 -5.02 32.16
N PRO A 459 -0.92 -3.69 32.37
CA PRO A 459 -1.88 -2.80 31.70
C PRO A 459 -1.74 -2.90 30.18
N HIS A 460 -2.86 -2.84 29.48
CA HIS A 460 -2.88 -2.93 28.02
C HIS A 460 -1.92 -1.92 27.39
N TRP A 461 -1.95 -0.66 27.81
CA TRP A 461 -1.06 0.38 27.30
C TRP A 461 0.43 0.02 27.39
N ALA A 462 0.85 -0.68 28.45
CA ALA A 462 2.24 -1.08 28.63
C ALA A 462 2.75 -2.06 27.55
N ILE A 463 1.83 -2.72 26.84
CA ILE A 463 2.08 -3.62 25.71
C ILE A 463 2.14 -2.85 24.37
N GLN A 464 1.52 -1.67 24.29
CA GLN A 464 1.28 -0.95 23.03
C GLN A 464 2.41 0.04 22.67
N ARG A 465 3.66 -0.33 23.00
CA ARG A 465 4.83 0.54 22.82
C ARG A 465 5.16 0.84 21.36
N TRP A 466 4.64 0.06 20.41
CA TRP A 466 4.77 0.27 18.97
C TRP A 466 4.08 1.56 18.49
N TYR A 467 3.01 1.99 19.18
CA TYR A 467 2.22 3.16 18.79
C TYR A 467 2.94 4.43 19.23
N ASN A 468 4.04 4.77 18.56
CA ASN A 468 5.04 5.69 19.09
C ASN A 468 5.68 6.55 18.00
N PRO A 469 5.98 7.84 18.26
CA PRO A 469 6.70 8.68 17.31
C PRO A 469 8.21 8.40 17.25
N LEU A 470 8.77 7.70 18.25
CA LEU A 470 10.19 7.39 18.39
C LEU A 470 10.59 6.12 17.65
N ASP A 471 11.90 5.98 17.40
CA ASP A 471 12.52 4.72 16.98
C ASP A 471 12.56 3.73 18.14
N THR A 472 11.61 2.80 18.20
CA THR A 472 11.51 1.86 19.31
C THR A 472 12.67 0.84 19.34
N ASN A 473 13.33 0.61 18.20
CA ASN A 473 14.51 -0.25 18.11
C ASN A 473 15.74 0.42 18.75
N ALA A 474 15.93 1.72 18.52
CA ALA A 474 17.00 2.49 19.17
C ALA A 474 16.91 2.46 20.71
N TYR A 475 15.69 2.34 21.25
CA TYR A 475 15.44 2.25 22.70
C TYR A 475 15.33 0.81 23.22
N ARG A 476 15.58 -0.21 22.38
CA ARG A 476 15.50 -1.64 22.72
C ARG A 476 14.17 -2.02 23.37
N LEU A 477 13.07 -1.43 22.92
CA LEU A 477 11.76 -1.62 23.53
C LEU A 477 11.10 -2.97 23.24
N ARG A 478 11.71 -3.80 22.36
CA ARG A 478 11.20 -5.11 21.90
C ARG A 478 9.71 -5.02 21.54
N SER A 479 9.38 -4.05 20.70
CA SER A 479 7.99 -3.66 20.44
C SER A 479 7.81 -3.05 19.06
N GLY A 480 8.52 -3.57 18.05
CA GLY A 480 8.44 -3.08 16.67
C GLY A 480 9.34 -1.90 16.34
N TYR A 481 8.99 -1.17 15.27
CA TYR A 481 9.80 -0.09 14.66
C TYR A 481 9.39 1.32 15.11
N GLY A 482 8.10 1.53 15.35
CA GLY A 482 7.56 2.84 15.75
C GLY A 482 7.68 3.87 14.63
N LYS A 483 8.23 5.05 14.93
CA LYS A 483 8.39 6.20 14.01
C LYS A 483 7.12 6.65 13.29
N LEU A 484 5.96 6.35 13.85
CA LEU A 484 4.68 6.67 13.23
C LEU A 484 4.52 8.19 13.10
N ALA A 485 4.34 8.68 11.87
CA ALA A 485 4.15 10.10 11.61
C ALA A 485 2.86 10.62 12.28
N TRP A 486 1.86 9.76 12.42
CA TRP A 486 0.61 10.08 13.12
C TRP A 486 0.83 10.42 14.60
N CYS A 487 1.81 9.80 15.25
CA CYS A 487 2.10 10.06 16.66
C CYS A 487 2.96 11.32 16.88
N LYS A 488 3.32 12.06 15.82
CA LYS A 488 4.07 13.32 15.87
C LYS A 488 3.10 14.52 15.79
N ASP A 489 3.31 15.57 16.58
CA ASP A 489 2.45 16.76 16.63
C ASP A 489 3.07 18.02 16.00
N GLY A 490 4.35 17.99 15.62
CA GLY A 490 5.06 19.12 15.00
C GLY A 490 5.19 20.36 15.90
N LEU A 491 4.84 20.24 17.18
CA LEU A 491 5.00 21.28 18.19
C LEU A 491 6.18 20.88 19.09
N ASP A 492 6.92 21.88 19.57
CA ASP A 492 8.06 21.70 20.48
C ASP A 492 7.63 20.85 21.70
N PRO A 493 8.36 19.77 22.07
CA PRO A 493 8.07 18.86 23.19
C PRO A 493 8.19 19.59 24.53
N LYS A 494 7.28 20.55 24.75
CA LYS A 494 7.11 21.19 26.05
C LYS A 494 6.42 20.19 26.95
N ILE A 495 7.25 19.64 27.83
CA ILE A 495 6.91 18.72 28.91
C ILE A 495 5.51 19.02 29.48
N ASN A 496 4.65 18.01 29.53
CA ASN A 496 3.30 17.97 30.10
C ASN A 496 2.16 18.62 29.29
N LYS A 497 2.18 18.61 27.96
CA LYS A 497 1.04 19.11 27.16
C LYS A 497 0.62 18.19 26.03
N VAL A 498 -0.61 17.66 26.13
CA VAL A 498 -1.24 16.94 25.01
C VAL A 498 -1.31 17.86 23.78
N GLY A 499 -0.68 17.43 22.69
CA GLY A 499 -0.64 18.05 21.38
C GLY A 499 -1.39 17.25 20.32
N ASN A 500 -1.34 15.91 20.39
CA ASN A 500 -1.99 14.99 19.44
C ASN A 500 -2.77 13.84 20.12
N TRP A 501 -3.31 12.91 19.32
CA TRP A 501 -4.03 11.72 19.81
C TRP A 501 -3.16 10.75 20.60
N PHE A 502 -1.94 10.49 20.15
CA PHE A 502 -0.99 9.63 20.87
C PHE A 502 -0.71 10.18 22.28
N GLU A 503 -0.39 11.47 22.40
CA GLU A 503 -0.12 12.12 23.68
C GLU A 503 -1.35 12.18 24.59
N LEU A 504 -2.56 12.22 24.01
CA LEU A 504 -3.79 12.08 24.78
C LEU A 504 -3.84 10.69 25.45
N LEU A 505 -3.65 9.63 24.66
CA LEU A 505 -3.64 8.26 25.18
C LEU A 505 -2.52 8.07 26.20
N ASP A 506 -1.32 8.58 25.90
CA ASP A 506 -0.17 8.52 26.79
C ASP A 506 -0.45 9.22 28.13
N SER A 507 -0.99 10.45 28.09
CA SER A 507 -1.38 11.19 29.31
C SER A 507 -2.45 10.49 30.14
N TRP A 508 -3.27 9.64 29.50
CA TRP A 508 -4.33 8.90 30.18
C TRP A 508 -3.87 7.58 30.78
N PHE A 509 -2.89 6.92 30.16
CA PHE A 509 -2.55 5.52 30.45
C PHE A 509 -1.13 5.30 30.93
N ASP A 510 -0.21 6.22 30.61
CA ASP A 510 1.12 6.21 31.20
C ASP A 510 1.12 7.02 32.50
N LYS A 511 1.29 6.30 33.62
CA LYS A 511 1.29 6.89 34.96
C LYS A 511 2.68 7.38 35.38
N ASP A 512 3.72 7.08 34.60
CA ASP A 512 5.12 7.39 34.93
C ASP A 512 5.75 8.28 33.85
N ASN A 513 5.56 9.60 33.95
CA ASN A 513 6.25 10.56 33.08
C ASN A 513 7.60 11.04 33.67
N THR A 514 8.33 10.16 34.38
CA THR A 514 9.67 10.49 34.90
C THR A 514 10.70 10.66 33.78
N SER A 515 11.97 10.91 34.13
CA SER A 515 13.08 10.98 33.17
C SER A 515 13.30 9.70 32.35
N LEU A 516 12.54 8.63 32.55
CA LEU A 516 12.61 7.43 31.71
C LEU A 516 11.47 7.32 30.69
N GLY A 517 10.45 8.19 30.74
CA GLY A 517 9.33 8.20 29.80
C GLY A 517 8.38 7.00 29.92
N GLY A 518 8.19 6.50 31.14
CA GLY A 518 7.20 5.47 31.44
C GLY A 518 7.36 4.16 30.68
N TYR A 519 6.23 3.60 30.24
CA TYR A 519 6.17 2.30 29.57
C TYR A 519 6.72 2.34 28.14
N ASN A 520 6.64 3.48 27.45
CA ASN A 520 6.96 3.60 26.02
C ASN A 520 8.16 4.52 25.72
N ARG A 521 8.85 4.99 26.78
CA ARG A 521 10.00 5.92 26.75
C ARG A 521 9.68 7.31 26.18
N TYR A 522 8.41 7.59 25.88
CA TYR A 522 8.00 8.91 25.42
C TYR A 522 7.95 9.88 26.61
N ARG A 523 8.35 11.13 26.36
CA ARG A 523 8.23 12.21 27.33
C ARG A 523 7.40 13.29 26.66
N TYR A 524 6.16 13.45 27.11
CA TYR A 524 5.32 14.55 26.71
C TYR A 524 5.58 15.77 27.58
#